data_AF-A0A9Q1AWL1-F1
#
_entry.id   AF-A0A9Q1AWL1-F1
#
_cell.length_a   1.000
_cell.length_b   1.000
_cell.length_c   1.000
_cell.angle_alpha   90.00
_cell.angle_beta   90.00
_cell.angle_gamma   90.00
#
_symmetry.space_group_name_H-M   'P 1'
#
loop_
_entity.id
_entity.type
_entity.pdbx_description
1 polymer ?
#
loop_
_entity_poly.entity_id
_entity_poly.type
_entity_poly.pdbx_seq_one_letter_code
_entity_poly.pdbx_strand_id
1 'polypeptide(L)'
;MTKEVWDYIFFKAAPFPATKIPRENLDKLKQEFEFWYPVDLRTSGKDLVPNHLTYFLYSHVGMWPDQREKWPRAVRANGHLLLNSEKMSKSTGNFLTLVDAVKKFSADGMRLALADAGDTVEDANFVEVVADAGVLRLYTWVEWVKEMLANWDSLRSGPATTFNDKVFASEMNAGIMKTDQNYEKMMFKEALKTGFFEFQAAKDKYRELAIEGMHRDLVLQFIESQTLLLAPICPHLCEHIWALLGKPHSIMKASWPVPGPVDEVLLRSSQYFTEVAHDLRLRLRSYMAPGKGKKSNKEVPQKPSHCTIYVAKNYPPWQHTTLSVLCKHYQAGGGQLPDNKMIASELGSLPELKKYMKRVMPFVAMIKENLEKKGPRVLDLELEFDELAVLRENVVYLTNSLELEHIELRFASEGDEKIREDCCPGKPFCTFRVEPSVSVFLVNPQPANGHFSTKIEIREGDGRDAVIRRLMKMDRGIKDLSKVRLMRFDDPLLGPRRVPVLGKEDAEKSPIFDQAVFHIDVAEKRVRLTENGRTTDIGDTLVYLVN
;
A
#
# COMPACT_ATOMS: atom_id res chain seq x y z
N MET A 1 4.80 42.92 -43.85
CA MET A 1 5.58 43.44 -42.71
C MET A 1 6.96 43.82 -43.22
N THR A 2 7.36 45.10 -43.12
CA THR A 2 8.73 45.53 -43.46
C THR A 2 9.64 45.35 -42.24
N LYS A 3 10.94 45.63 -42.40
CA LYS A 3 11.91 45.58 -41.30
C LYS A 3 11.50 46.50 -40.14
N GLU A 4 11.16 47.75 -40.45
CA GLU A 4 10.84 48.77 -39.45
C GLU A 4 9.56 48.43 -38.67
N VAL A 5 8.64 47.70 -39.30
CA VAL A 5 7.46 47.14 -38.62
C VAL A 5 7.84 46.04 -37.64
N TRP A 6 8.77 45.15 -38.00
CA TRP A 6 9.28 44.14 -37.07
C TRP A 6 10.10 44.76 -35.94
N ASP A 7 10.94 45.75 -36.25
CA ASP A 7 11.72 46.49 -35.25
C ASP A 7 10.77 47.12 -34.21
N TYR A 8 9.68 47.76 -34.64
CA TYR A 8 8.67 48.31 -33.74
C TYR A 8 8.04 47.26 -32.82
N ILE A 9 7.74 46.07 -33.33
CA ILE A 9 7.11 45.00 -32.54
C ILE A 9 8.12 44.44 -31.52
N PHE A 10 9.34 44.11 -31.94
CA PHE A 10 10.28 43.32 -31.13
C PHE A 10 11.29 44.13 -30.31
N PHE A 11 11.56 45.38 -30.70
CA PHE A 11 12.47 46.27 -29.98
C PHE A 11 11.68 47.33 -29.23
N LYS A 12 11.77 47.32 -27.90
CA LYS A 12 10.98 48.18 -27.01
C LYS A 12 11.11 49.67 -27.34
N ALA A 13 12.30 50.13 -27.69
CA ALA A 13 12.62 51.52 -27.99
C ALA A 13 12.51 51.91 -29.47
N ALA A 14 12.12 50.99 -30.36
CA ALA A 14 12.01 51.31 -31.79
C ALA A 14 10.84 52.27 -32.06
N PRO A 15 11.01 53.25 -32.97
CA PRO A 15 9.97 54.22 -33.31
C PRO A 15 8.85 53.58 -34.14
N PHE A 16 7.66 54.20 -34.10
CA PHE A 16 6.55 53.77 -34.96
C PHE A 16 6.90 54.00 -36.44
N PRO A 17 6.78 52.99 -37.31
CA PRO A 17 7.25 53.05 -38.69
C PRO A 17 6.22 53.70 -39.62
N ALA A 18 6.68 54.18 -40.79
CA ALA A 18 5.78 54.56 -41.87
C ALA A 18 5.14 53.30 -42.48
N THR A 19 3.87 53.06 -42.16
CA THR A 19 3.15 51.86 -42.58
C THR A 19 1.67 52.13 -42.78
N LYS A 20 1.01 51.29 -43.58
CA LYS A 20 -0.46 51.29 -43.75
C LYS A 20 -1.18 50.52 -42.62
N ILE A 21 -0.44 49.82 -41.77
CA ILE A 21 -1.01 49.02 -40.69
C ILE A 21 -1.45 49.96 -39.56
N PRO A 22 -2.70 49.87 -39.08
CA PRO A 22 -3.16 50.66 -37.96
C PRO A 22 -2.28 50.49 -36.73
N ARG A 23 -2.00 51.60 -36.03
CA ARG A 23 -1.14 51.61 -34.84
C ARG A 23 -1.62 50.62 -33.77
N GLU A 24 -2.92 50.58 -33.53
CA GLU A 24 -3.54 49.66 -32.56
C GLU A 24 -3.18 48.19 -32.82
N ASN A 25 -3.06 47.77 -34.09
CA ASN A 25 -2.70 46.39 -34.41
C ASN A 25 -1.22 46.12 -34.12
N LEU A 26 -0.33 47.08 -34.41
CA LEU A 26 1.09 46.94 -34.09
C LEU A 26 1.35 47.01 -32.59
N ASP A 27 0.60 47.85 -31.87
CA ASP A 27 0.68 47.95 -30.41
C ASP A 27 0.22 46.65 -29.75
N LYS A 28 -0.86 46.01 -30.25
CA LYS A 28 -1.27 44.68 -29.80
C LYS A 28 -0.20 43.63 -30.02
N LEU A 29 0.42 43.59 -31.21
CA LEU A 29 1.52 42.64 -31.49
C LEU A 29 2.74 42.88 -30.59
N LYS A 30 3.09 44.14 -30.35
CA LYS A 30 4.15 44.53 -29.43
C LYS A 30 3.83 44.11 -28.00
N GLN A 31 2.59 44.34 -27.55
CA GLN A 31 2.13 43.95 -26.22
C GLN A 31 2.19 42.44 -26.01
N GLU A 32 1.70 41.64 -26.98
CA GLU A 32 1.78 40.18 -26.93
C GLU A 32 3.23 39.71 -26.80
N PHE A 33 4.14 40.25 -27.62
CA PHE A 33 5.55 39.89 -27.54
C PHE A 33 6.17 40.25 -26.19
N GLU A 34 5.99 41.49 -25.72
CA GLU A 34 6.57 41.96 -24.45
C GLU A 34 5.93 41.27 -23.23
N PHE A 35 4.72 40.70 -23.36
CA PHE A 35 4.07 39.91 -22.32
C PHE A 35 4.60 38.46 -22.27
N TRP A 36 4.67 37.78 -23.41
CA TRP A 36 5.03 36.35 -23.47
C TRP A 36 6.55 36.09 -23.42
N TYR A 37 7.40 37.03 -23.83
CA TYR A 37 8.85 36.86 -23.70
C TYR A 37 9.34 37.16 -22.28
N PRO A 38 10.39 36.47 -21.80
CA PRO A 38 11.26 35.54 -22.53
C PRO A 38 10.69 34.13 -22.69
N VAL A 39 11.36 33.29 -23.48
CA VAL A 39 11.08 31.85 -23.53
C VAL A 39 11.44 31.22 -22.18
N ASP A 40 10.44 30.88 -21.36
CA ASP A 40 10.64 30.27 -20.05
C ASP A 40 11.30 28.89 -20.14
N LEU A 41 10.85 28.04 -21.07
CA LEU A 41 11.36 26.68 -21.26
C LEU A 41 11.40 26.27 -22.73
N ARG A 42 12.51 25.68 -23.16
CA ARG A 42 12.65 24.98 -24.44
C ARG A 42 13.05 23.52 -24.22
N THR A 43 12.19 22.57 -24.60
CA THR A 43 12.47 21.14 -24.50
C THR A 43 12.92 20.57 -25.84
N SER A 44 13.92 19.69 -25.86
CA SER A 44 14.37 19.06 -27.12
C SER A 44 15.19 17.77 -26.92
N GLY A 45 15.41 17.04 -28.01
CA GLY A 45 16.37 15.94 -28.03
C GLY A 45 17.81 16.44 -27.88
N LYS A 46 18.67 15.61 -27.28
CA LYS A 46 20.11 15.92 -27.07
C LYS A 46 20.88 16.20 -28.35
N ASP A 47 20.41 15.71 -29.49
CA ASP A 47 20.98 15.93 -30.82
C ASP A 47 20.94 17.39 -31.29
N LEU A 48 20.02 18.21 -30.76
CA LEU A 48 19.91 19.62 -31.11
C LEU A 48 20.79 20.55 -30.27
N VAL A 49 21.41 20.03 -29.20
CA VAL A 49 22.32 20.80 -28.34
C VAL A 49 23.49 21.41 -29.13
N PRO A 50 24.29 20.64 -29.89
CA PRO A 50 25.47 21.17 -30.59
C PRO A 50 25.15 22.05 -31.80
N ASN A 51 23.86 22.24 -32.16
CA ASN A 51 23.45 23.02 -33.33
C ASN A 51 22.34 24.02 -32.98
N HIS A 52 21.06 23.65 -33.17
CA HIS A 52 19.89 24.51 -33.06
C HIS A 52 19.84 25.22 -31.71
N LEU A 53 20.04 24.51 -30.59
CA LEU A 53 19.95 25.12 -29.26
C LEU A 53 21.12 26.06 -28.98
N THR A 54 22.30 25.79 -29.55
CA THR A 54 23.44 26.72 -29.52
C THR A 54 23.14 27.98 -30.34
N TYR A 55 22.66 27.83 -31.59
CA TYR A 55 22.29 28.96 -32.44
C TYR A 55 21.09 29.74 -31.91
N PHE A 56 20.17 29.08 -31.21
CA PHE A 56 19.06 29.68 -30.51
C PHE A 56 19.56 30.70 -29.49
N LEU A 57 20.55 30.36 -28.67
CA LEU A 57 21.17 31.30 -27.73
C LEU A 57 21.89 32.44 -28.45
N TYR A 58 22.76 32.13 -29.42
CA TYR A 58 23.48 33.16 -30.18
C TYR A 58 22.54 34.14 -30.87
N SER A 59 21.44 33.66 -31.45
CA SER A 59 20.46 34.49 -32.13
C SER A 59 19.72 35.40 -31.15
N HIS A 60 19.34 34.91 -29.96
CA HIS A 60 18.68 35.75 -28.95
C HIS A 60 19.62 36.86 -28.45
N VAL A 61 20.88 36.53 -28.16
CA VAL A 61 21.89 37.50 -27.76
C VAL A 61 22.18 38.51 -28.88
N GLY A 62 22.24 38.05 -30.14
CA GLY A 62 22.46 38.92 -31.29
C GLY A 62 21.27 39.84 -31.59
N MET A 63 20.04 39.38 -31.38
CA MET A 63 18.81 40.16 -31.60
C MET A 63 18.54 41.16 -30.47
N TRP A 64 18.77 40.78 -29.23
CA TRP A 64 18.49 41.59 -28.04
C TRP A 64 19.73 41.69 -27.12
N PRO A 65 20.83 42.30 -27.61
CA PRO A 65 22.13 42.29 -26.90
C PRO A 65 22.08 42.99 -25.53
N ASP A 66 21.28 44.04 -25.41
CA ASP A 66 21.17 44.86 -24.20
C ASP A 66 19.97 44.50 -23.31
N GLN A 67 19.17 43.48 -23.70
CA GLN A 67 17.92 43.09 -23.02
C GLN A 67 18.01 41.64 -22.55
N ARG A 68 18.84 41.40 -21.53
CA ARG A 68 19.05 40.05 -20.96
C ARG A 68 17.76 39.43 -20.43
N GLU A 69 16.80 40.25 -20.02
CA GLU A 69 15.47 39.81 -19.61
C GLU A 69 14.67 39.11 -20.72
N LYS A 70 15.04 39.31 -21.99
CA LYS A 70 14.45 38.63 -23.16
C LYS A 70 15.20 37.36 -23.58
N TRP A 71 16.30 37.03 -22.90
CA TRP A 71 17.05 35.82 -23.22
C TRP A 71 16.33 34.57 -22.69
N PRO A 72 16.49 33.41 -23.35
CA PRO A 72 15.85 32.16 -22.91
C PRO A 72 16.24 31.79 -21.48
N ARG A 73 15.28 31.33 -20.66
CA ARG A 73 15.51 31.05 -19.23
C ARG A 73 15.99 29.63 -18.96
N ALA A 74 15.37 28.64 -19.59
CA ALA A 74 15.72 27.24 -19.39
C ALA A 74 15.65 26.41 -20.68
N VAL A 75 16.54 25.42 -20.77
CA VAL A 75 16.57 24.40 -21.82
C VAL A 75 16.64 23.03 -21.17
N ARG A 76 15.74 22.11 -21.52
CA ARG A 76 15.76 20.72 -21.04
C ARG A 76 15.99 19.78 -22.22
N ALA A 77 17.13 19.09 -22.20
CA ALA A 77 17.45 18.07 -23.19
C ALA A 77 17.04 16.67 -22.68
N ASN A 78 16.44 15.86 -23.54
CA ASN A 78 16.15 14.44 -23.28
C ASN A 78 16.87 13.54 -24.29
N GLY A 79 17.03 12.25 -23.95
CA GLY A 79 17.56 11.26 -24.89
C GLY A 79 16.63 10.96 -26.06
N HIS A 80 17.08 10.12 -26.98
CA HIS A 80 16.23 9.61 -28.05
C HIS A 80 15.26 8.57 -27.49
N LEU A 81 14.11 8.41 -28.14
CA LEU A 81 13.12 7.42 -27.73
C LEU A 81 13.44 6.05 -28.38
N LEU A 82 13.56 5.03 -27.55
CA LEU A 82 13.56 3.62 -27.95
C LEU A 82 12.12 3.07 -27.91
N LEU A 83 11.88 2.01 -28.68
CA LEU A 83 10.63 1.26 -28.66
C LEU A 83 10.95 -0.18 -28.30
N ASN A 84 10.41 -0.65 -27.17
CA ASN A 84 10.67 -1.96 -26.58
C ASN A 84 12.17 -2.26 -26.42
N SER A 85 12.93 -1.26 -25.95
CA SER A 85 14.40 -1.28 -25.75
C SER A 85 15.22 -1.35 -27.03
N GLU A 86 14.58 -1.25 -28.20
CA GLU A 86 15.24 -1.29 -29.51
C GLU A 86 15.14 0.08 -30.19
N LYS A 87 16.10 0.38 -31.08
CA LYS A 87 16.06 1.62 -31.86
C LYS A 87 14.83 1.62 -32.77
N MET A 88 14.12 2.74 -32.80
CA MET A 88 13.00 2.90 -33.72
C MET A 88 13.49 2.99 -35.16
N SER A 89 13.11 2.04 -36.01
CA SER A 89 13.44 2.02 -37.42
C SER A 89 12.33 1.40 -38.25
N LYS A 90 11.97 2.07 -39.36
CA LYS A 90 11.01 1.54 -40.33
C LYS A 90 11.50 0.25 -40.99
N SER A 91 12.81 0.08 -41.16
CA SER A 91 13.39 -1.09 -41.84
C SER A 91 13.33 -2.37 -41.02
N THR A 92 13.36 -2.26 -39.68
CA THR A 92 13.27 -3.41 -38.76
C THR A 92 11.82 -3.76 -38.39
N GLY A 93 10.84 -2.98 -38.85
CA GLY A 93 9.44 -3.08 -38.44
C GLY A 93 9.18 -2.52 -37.03
N ASN A 94 10.21 -2.11 -36.28
CA ASN A 94 10.09 -1.52 -34.95
C ASN A 94 9.88 -0.01 -35.06
N PHE A 95 8.69 0.41 -35.49
CA PHE A 95 8.35 1.82 -35.66
C PHE A 95 6.88 2.07 -35.36
N LEU A 96 6.58 3.17 -34.69
CA LEU A 96 5.22 3.50 -34.28
C LEU A 96 4.99 5.00 -34.50
N THR A 97 4.05 5.34 -35.38
CA THR A 97 3.67 6.75 -35.58
C THR A 97 2.78 7.23 -34.44
N LEU A 98 2.71 8.55 -34.22
CA LEU A 98 1.80 9.12 -33.23
C LEU A 98 0.34 8.65 -33.43
N VAL A 99 -0.13 8.63 -34.68
CA VAL A 99 -1.51 8.24 -35.01
C VAL A 99 -1.74 6.76 -34.68
N ASP A 100 -0.77 5.89 -34.99
CA ASP A 100 -0.87 4.47 -34.68
C ASP A 100 -0.82 4.23 -33.16
N ALA A 101 0.02 4.98 -32.44
CA ALA A 101 0.14 4.91 -30.99
C ALA A 101 -1.16 5.27 -30.29
N VAL A 102 -1.78 6.39 -30.69
CA VAL A 102 -3.06 6.84 -30.14
C VAL A 102 -4.17 5.86 -30.47
N LYS A 103 -4.20 5.28 -31.68
CA LYS A 103 -5.20 4.25 -32.03
C LYS A 103 -5.01 2.96 -31.22
N LYS A 104 -3.77 2.58 -30.93
CA LYS A 104 -3.44 1.34 -30.22
C LYS A 104 -3.68 1.44 -28.72
N PHE A 105 -3.30 2.56 -28.09
CA PHE A 105 -3.28 2.69 -26.63
C PHE A 105 -4.22 3.77 -26.08
N SER A 106 -4.99 4.46 -26.92
CA SER A 106 -5.60 5.77 -26.63
C SER A 106 -4.57 6.89 -26.42
N ALA A 107 -5.03 8.14 -26.48
CA ALA A 107 -4.17 9.30 -26.19
C ALA A 107 -3.62 9.28 -24.75
N ASP A 108 -4.47 8.96 -23.78
CA ASP A 108 -4.08 8.95 -22.36
C ASP A 108 -3.21 7.75 -22.00
N GLY A 109 -3.49 6.57 -22.56
CA GLY A 109 -2.63 5.38 -22.34
C GLY A 109 -1.23 5.56 -22.93
N MET A 110 -1.13 6.14 -24.14
CA MET A 110 0.17 6.51 -24.72
C MET A 110 0.91 7.55 -23.86
N ARG A 111 0.23 8.62 -23.43
CA ARG A 111 0.84 9.69 -22.60
C ARG A 111 1.32 9.17 -21.26
N LEU A 112 0.57 8.25 -20.63
CA LEU A 112 0.97 7.59 -19.39
C LEU A 112 2.29 6.82 -19.56
N ALA A 113 2.41 6.02 -20.62
CA ALA A 113 3.64 5.29 -20.93
C ALA A 113 4.81 6.21 -21.30
N LEU A 114 4.54 7.33 -21.98
CA LEU A 114 5.56 8.35 -22.29
C LEU A 114 6.08 9.05 -21.02
N ALA A 115 5.23 9.28 -20.02
CA ALA A 115 5.67 9.83 -18.74
C ALA A 115 6.58 8.84 -17.98
N ASP A 116 6.38 7.53 -18.12
CA ASP A 116 7.26 6.51 -17.52
C ASP A 116 8.55 6.23 -18.34
N ALA A 117 8.63 6.70 -19.58
CA ALA A 117 9.67 6.30 -20.53
C ALA A 117 11.09 6.69 -20.09
N GLY A 118 11.26 7.85 -19.44
CA GLY A 118 12.53 8.31 -18.91
C GLY A 118 12.68 9.82 -18.86
N ASP A 119 13.26 10.33 -17.77
CA ASP A 119 13.45 11.76 -17.52
C ASP A 119 14.90 12.25 -17.71
N THR A 120 15.83 11.34 -18.02
CA THR A 120 17.25 11.65 -18.11
C THR A 120 17.66 12.07 -19.53
N VAL A 121 18.93 12.43 -19.70
CA VAL A 121 19.55 12.69 -21.02
C VAL A 121 19.91 11.37 -21.73
N GLU A 122 19.92 10.26 -21.01
CA GLU A 122 20.01 8.93 -21.60
C GLU A 122 18.75 8.62 -22.41
N ASP A 123 18.87 7.67 -23.32
CA ASP A 123 17.76 7.31 -24.21
C ASP A 123 16.58 6.77 -23.37
N ALA A 124 15.40 7.36 -23.60
CA ALA A 124 14.16 6.96 -22.96
C ALA A 124 13.58 5.74 -23.67
N ASN A 125 12.73 4.96 -22.99
CA ASN A 125 12.20 3.73 -23.55
C ASN A 125 10.67 3.67 -23.46
N PHE A 126 10.00 3.65 -24.62
CA PHE A 126 8.57 3.34 -24.70
C PHE A 126 8.38 1.83 -24.75
N VAL A 127 7.76 1.25 -23.71
CA VAL A 127 7.49 -0.19 -23.62
C VAL A 127 5.99 -0.43 -23.79
N GLU A 128 5.60 -1.14 -24.84
CA GLU A 128 4.18 -1.34 -25.17
C GLU A 128 3.43 -2.11 -24.08
N VAL A 129 4.08 -3.08 -23.43
CA VAL A 129 3.51 -3.84 -22.30
C VAL A 129 3.19 -2.93 -21.11
N VAL A 130 3.99 -1.87 -20.89
CA VAL A 130 3.72 -0.87 -19.85
C VAL A 130 2.52 -0.01 -20.24
N ALA A 131 2.38 0.35 -21.52
CA ALA A 131 1.20 1.05 -22.01
C ALA A 131 -0.08 0.23 -21.83
N ASP A 132 -0.07 -1.06 -22.17
CA ASP A 132 -1.22 -1.97 -21.98
C ASP A 132 -1.62 -2.08 -20.50
N ALA A 133 -0.63 -2.29 -19.61
CA ALA A 133 -0.86 -2.32 -18.17
C ALA A 133 -1.39 -0.97 -17.64
N GLY A 134 -0.92 0.13 -18.23
CA GLY A 134 -1.38 1.49 -17.98
C GLY A 134 -2.85 1.69 -18.32
N VAL A 135 -3.27 1.29 -19.53
CA VAL A 135 -4.68 1.34 -19.98
C VAL A 135 -5.58 0.55 -19.04
N LEU A 136 -5.17 -0.65 -18.62
CA LEU A 136 -5.93 -1.46 -17.67
C LEU A 136 -6.07 -0.77 -16.30
N ARG A 137 -5.00 -0.15 -15.78
CA ARG A 137 -5.04 0.60 -14.51
C ARG A 137 -5.95 1.82 -14.61
N LEU A 138 -5.90 2.55 -15.71
CA LEU A 138 -6.78 3.70 -15.96
C LEU A 138 -8.26 3.27 -16.02
N TYR A 139 -8.56 2.16 -16.70
CA TYR A 139 -9.92 1.62 -16.77
C TYR A 139 -10.45 1.18 -15.40
N THR A 140 -9.65 0.39 -14.67
CA THR A 140 -10.03 -0.08 -13.32
C THR A 140 -10.17 1.08 -12.32
N TRP A 141 -9.39 2.15 -12.48
CA TRP A 141 -9.56 3.39 -11.72
C TRP A 141 -10.92 4.05 -11.99
N VAL A 142 -11.29 4.24 -13.27
CA VAL A 142 -12.60 4.82 -13.65
C VAL A 142 -13.76 3.99 -13.11
N GLU A 143 -13.69 2.66 -13.24
CA GLU A 143 -14.73 1.76 -12.72
C GLU A 143 -14.81 1.82 -11.20
N TRP A 144 -13.67 1.91 -10.49
CA TRP A 144 -13.66 2.08 -9.05
C TRP A 144 -14.30 3.43 -8.64
N VAL A 145 -14.04 4.52 -9.35
CA VAL A 145 -14.71 5.81 -9.09
C VAL A 145 -16.23 5.68 -9.23
N LYS A 146 -16.70 5.04 -10.31
CA LYS A 146 -18.14 4.79 -10.50
C LYS A 146 -18.72 3.94 -9.37
N GLU A 147 -18.01 2.89 -8.94
CA GLU A 147 -18.41 2.03 -7.81
C GLU A 147 -18.53 2.84 -6.52
N MET A 148 -17.58 3.72 -6.21
CA MET A 148 -17.61 4.55 -5.00
C MET A 148 -18.75 5.56 -5.02
N LEU A 149 -19.03 6.18 -6.18
CA LEU A 149 -20.15 7.10 -6.34
C LEU A 149 -21.51 6.39 -6.26
N ALA A 150 -21.62 5.18 -6.82
CA ALA A 150 -22.86 4.39 -6.75
C ALA A 150 -23.15 3.87 -5.34
N ASN A 151 -22.11 3.51 -4.58
CA ASN A 151 -22.22 2.96 -3.22
C ASN A 151 -21.97 4.01 -2.13
N TRP A 152 -22.21 5.28 -2.44
CA TRP A 152 -21.94 6.42 -1.57
C TRP A 152 -22.46 6.27 -0.14
N ASP A 153 -23.70 5.81 0.00
CA ASP A 153 -24.38 5.68 1.29
C ASP A 153 -23.90 4.49 2.12
N SER A 154 -23.15 3.56 1.50
CA SER A 154 -22.54 2.41 2.20
C SER A 154 -21.19 2.74 2.84
N LEU A 155 -20.60 3.89 2.48
CA LEU A 155 -19.34 4.34 3.06
C LEU A 155 -19.58 4.91 4.47
N ARG A 156 -18.58 4.73 5.34
CA ARG A 156 -18.65 5.25 6.70
C ARG A 156 -18.68 6.78 6.65
N SER A 157 -19.59 7.37 7.42
CA SER A 157 -19.74 8.81 7.60
C SER A 157 -19.44 9.22 9.05
N GLY A 158 -19.36 10.54 9.30
CA GLY A 158 -19.03 11.09 10.61
C GLY A 158 -17.58 11.59 10.67
N PRO A 159 -16.95 11.63 11.85
CA PRO A 159 -15.57 12.08 11.97
C PRO A 159 -14.58 10.97 11.55
N ALA A 160 -13.61 11.32 10.70
CA ALA A 160 -12.54 10.41 10.24
C ALA A 160 -11.43 10.25 11.31
N THR A 161 -11.72 9.52 12.38
CA THR A 161 -10.86 9.46 13.58
C THR A 161 -10.06 8.19 13.74
N THR A 162 -10.33 7.15 12.93
CA THR A 162 -9.64 5.86 13.08
C THR A 162 -8.14 6.02 12.80
N PHE A 163 -7.33 5.11 13.34
CA PHE A 163 -5.89 5.09 13.05
C PHE A 163 -5.64 5.06 11.53
N ASN A 164 -6.33 4.19 10.81
CA ASN A 164 -6.16 4.02 9.36
C ASN A 164 -6.65 5.23 8.54
N ASP A 165 -7.65 5.98 9.01
CA ASP A 165 -8.09 7.24 8.40
C ASP A 165 -6.98 8.29 8.43
N LYS A 166 -6.35 8.46 9.60
CA LYS A 166 -5.26 9.42 9.81
C LYS A 166 -4.01 9.04 9.02
N VAL A 167 -3.73 7.74 8.89
CA VAL A 167 -2.63 7.20 8.06
C VAL A 167 -2.88 7.61 6.63
N PHE A 168 -4.04 7.25 6.09
CA PHE A 168 -4.36 7.48 4.70
C PHE A 168 -4.37 8.97 4.33
N ALA A 169 -4.92 9.82 5.20
CA ALA A 169 -4.89 11.27 5.01
C ALA A 169 -3.44 11.82 4.97
N SER A 170 -2.58 11.37 5.89
CA SER A 170 -1.17 11.77 5.91
C SER A 170 -0.40 11.27 4.68
N GLU A 171 -0.68 10.05 4.21
CA GLU A 171 -0.07 9.50 2.99
C GLU A 171 -0.49 10.26 1.74
N MET A 172 -1.77 10.61 1.64
CA MET A 172 -2.30 11.44 0.56
C MET A 172 -1.61 12.81 0.54
N ASN A 173 -1.49 13.49 1.69
CA ASN A 173 -0.81 14.77 1.79
C ASN A 173 0.68 14.68 1.41
N ALA A 174 1.38 13.65 1.91
CA ALA A 174 2.77 13.40 1.56
C ALA A 174 2.94 13.09 0.06
N GLY A 175 2.00 12.36 -0.55
CA GLY A 175 1.95 12.10 -1.98
C GLY A 175 1.82 13.38 -2.78
N ILE A 176 0.86 14.25 -2.44
CA ILE A 176 0.67 15.56 -3.09
C ILE A 176 1.96 16.38 -3.05
N MET A 177 2.59 16.51 -1.88
CA MET A 177 3.84 17.27 -1.73
C MET A 177 4.99 16.71 -2.57
N LYS A 178 5.18 15.38 -2.56
CA LYS A 178 6.25 14.75 -3.35
C LYS A 178 6.01 14.89 -4.85
N THR A 179 4.77 14.73 -5.29
CA THR A 179 4.39 14.86 -6.71
C THR A 179 4.58 16.28 -7.20
N ASP A 180 4.22 17.28 -6.40
CA ASP A 180 4.46 18.69 -6.69
C ASP A 180 5.96 18.97 -6.94
N GLN A 181 6.82 18.56 -6.00
CA GLN A 181 8.27 18.68 -6.13
C GLN A 181 8.83 17.97 -7.37
N ASN A 182 8.25 16.83 -7.76
CA ASN A 182 8.67 16.11 -8.96
C ASN A 182 8.23 16.82 -10.24
N TYR A 183 7.04 17.41 -10.28
CA TYR A 183 6.60 18.24 -11.40
C TYR A 183 7.44 19.51 -11.54
N GLU A 184 7.75 20.21 -10.44
CA GLU A 184 8.65 21.37 -10.45
C GLU A 184 10.03 21.03 -11.03
N LYS A 185 10.58 19.86 -10.67
CA LYS A 185 11.86 19.35 -11.19
C LYS A 185 11.76 18.75 -12.59
N MET A 186 10.56 18.68 -13.18
CA MET A 186 10.29 18.01 -14.46
C MET A 186 10.78 16.54 -14.48
N MET A 187 10.59 15.82 -13.37
CA MET A 187 10.85 14.39 -13.25
C MET A 187 9.51 13.65 -13.39
N PHE A 188 9.00 13.55 -14.61
CA PHE A 188 7.65 13.06 -14.89
C PHE A 188 7.44 11.58 -14.55
N LYS A 189 8.48 10.76 -14.62
CA LYS A 189 8.48 9.37 -14.17
C LYS A 189 8.31 9.28 -12.65
N GLU A 190 9.06 10.08 -11.89
CA GLU A 190 8.91 10.12 -10.43
C GLU A 190 7.59 10.81 -10.01
N ALA A 191 7.11 11.80 -10.76
CA ALA A 191 5.79 12.39 -10.58
C ALA A 191 4.69 11.35 -10.81
N LEU A 192 4.80 10.52 -11.85
CA LEU A 192 3.86 9.42 -12.10
C LEU A 192 3.93 8.33 -11.00
N LYS A 193 5.14 8.00 -10.55
CA LYS A 193 5.35 7.05 -9.45
C LYS A 193 4.68 7.53 -8.16
N THR A 194 4.97 8.75 -7.73
CA THR A 194 4.44 9.32 -6.48
C THR A 194 2.95 9.68 -6.58
N GLY A 195 2.55 10.25 -7.72
CA GLY A 195 1.23 10.85 -7.93
C GLY A 195 0.18 9.91 -8.51
N PHE A 196 0.56 8.70 -8.94
CA PHE A 196 -0.37 7.68 -9.41
C PHE A 196 -0.08 6.31 -8.79
N PHE A 197 1.11 5.74 -8.99
CA PHE A 197 1.35 4.36 -8.53
C PHE A 197 1.37 4.20 -7.01
N GLU A 198 2.15 5.02 -6.30
CA GLU A 198 2.21 5.02 -4.83
C GLU A 198 0.91 5.55 -4.23
N PHE A 199 0.26 6.52 -4.90
CA PHE A 199 -1.03 7.06 -4.49
C PHE A 199 -2.13 5.98 -4.53
N GLN A 200 -2.21 5.19 -5.60
CA GLN A 200 -3.09 4.02 -5.69
C GLN A 200 -2.73 2.95 -4.65
N ALA A 201 -1.44 2.71 -4.39
CA ALA A 201 -1.01 1.77 -3.37
C ALA A 201 -1.45 2.19 -1.96
N ALA A 202 -1.42 3.48 -1.63
CA ALA A 202 -1.94 4.01 -0.37
C ALA A 202 -3.46 3.79 -0.26
N LYS A 203 -4.22 4.03 -1.34
CA LYS A 203 -5.66 3.76 -1.41
C LYS A 203 -5.99 2.27 -1.24
N ASP A 204 -5.27 1.39 -1.93
CA ASP A 204 -5.47 -0.06 -1.81
C ASP A 204 -5.14 -0.57 -0.41
N LYS A 205 -4.05 -0.08 0.19
CA LYS A 205 -3.70 -0.37 1.57
C LYS A 205 -4.80 0.09 2.53
N TYR A 206 -5.31 1.31 2.39
CA TYR A 206 -6.40 1.81 3.22
C TYR A 206 -7.67 0.97 3.06
N ARG A 207 -8.03 0.58 1.83
CA ARG A 207 -9.16 -0.31 1.55
C ARG A 207 -9.02 -1.66 2.28
N GLU A 208 -7.82 -2.22 2.33
CA GLU A 208 -7.57 -3.49 3.03
C GLU A 208 -7.61 -3.36 4.55
N LEU A 209 -7.07 -2.26 5.11
CA LEU A 209 -6.95 -2.07 6.56
C LEU A 209 -8.22 -1.51 7.21
N ALA A 210 -9.06 -0.80 6.46
CA ALA A 210 -10.33 -0.26 6.94
C ALA A 210 -11.42 -1.33 7.04
N ILE A 211 -11.30 -2.25 8.01
CA ILE A 211 -12.25 -3.35 8.25
C ILE A 211 -13.68 -2.84 8.50
N GLU A 212 -13.81 -1.67 9.13
CA GLU A 212 -15.09 -0.99 9.41
C GLU A 212 -15.66 -0.22 8.20
N GLY A 213 -15.02 -0.34 7.03
CA GLY A 213 -15.33 0.42 5.83
C GLY A 213 -14.54 1.73 5.72
N MET A 214 -14.28 2.11 4.47
CA MET A 214 -13.60 3.36 4.13
C MET A 214 -14.47 4.57 4.46
N HIS A 215 -13.83 5.67 4.88
CA HIS A 215 -14.49 6.92 5.17
C HIS A 215 -14.85 7.68 3.89
N ARG A 216 -16.11 8.08 3.78
CA ARG A 216 -16.68 8.72 2.59
C ARG A 216 -15.91 9.96 2.14
N ASP A 217 -15.67 10.89 3.06
CA ASP A 217 -15.05 12.18 2.69
C ASP A 217 -13.56 12.01 2.35
N LEU A 218 -12.89 11.00 2.90
CA LEU A 218 -11.49 10.69 2.55
C LEU A 218 -11.41 10.03 1.17
N VAL A 219 -12.35 9.15 0.84
CA VAL A 219 -12.46 8.55 -0.50
C VAL A 219 -12.66 9.63 -1.56
N LEU A 220 -13.56 10.59 -1.32
CA LEU A 220 -13.75 11.74 -2.19
C LEU A 220 -12.50 12.59 -2.35
N GLN A 221 -11.88 12.97 -1.23
CA GLN A 221 -10.68 13.79 -1.25
C GLN A 221 -9.55 13.11 -2.02
N PHE A 222 -9.44 11.78 -1.89
CA PHE A 222 -8.53 10.98 -2.69
C PHE A 222 -8.88 11.01 -4.17
N ILE A 223 -10.14 10.79 -4.56
CA ILE A 223 -10.55 10.83 -5.98
C ILE A 223 -10.23 12.20 -6.59
N GLU A 224 -10.59 13.28 -5.90
CA GLU A 224 -10.32 14.65 -6.35
C GLU A 224 -8.81 14.89 -6.50
N SER A 225 -8.03 14.58 -5.47
CA SER A 225 -6.58 14.78 -5.48
C SER A 225 -5.89 13.93 -6.55
N GLN A 226 -6.21 12.63 -6.64
CA GLN A 226 -5.67 11.73 -7.65
C GLN A 226 -5.96 12.23 -9.07
N THR A 227 -7.18 12.74 -9.30
CA THR A 227 -7.60 13.26 -10.60
C THR A 227 -6.81 14.52 -10.96
N LEU A 228 -6.57 15.42 -10.00
CA LEU A 228 -5.75 16.61 -10.21
C LEU A 228 -4.28 16.28 -10.47
N LEU A 229 -3.69 15.36 -9.69
CA LEU A 229 -2.28 14.96 -9.84
C LEU A 229 -2.00 14.28 -11.20
N LEU A 230 -3.00 13.57 -11.75
CA LEU A 230 -2.90 12.86 -13.02
C LEU A 230 -3.28 13.73 -14.24
N ALA A 231 -3.99 14.84 -14.05
CA ALA A 231 -4.49 15.70 -15.14
C ALA A 231 -3.41 16.16 -16.14
N PRO A 232 -2.17 16.51 -15.73
CA PRO A 232 -1.10 16.85 -16.69
C PRO A 232 -0.71 15.69 -17.62
N ILE A 233 -0.89 14.44 -17.17
CA ILE A 233 -0.50 13.23 -17.92
C ILE A 233 -1.68 12.67 -18.71
N CYS A 234 -2.85 12.47 -18.08
CA CYS A 234 -4.05 11.88 -18.70
C CYS A 234 -5.26 12.82 -18.63
N PRO A 235 -5.25 13.95 -19.36
CA PRO A 235 -6.25 15.01 -19.19
C PRO A 235 -7.67 14.60 -19.58
N HIS A 236 -7.85 13.72 -20.58
CA HIS A 236 -9.18 13.39 -21.09
C HIS A 236 -9.96 12.53 -20.08
N LEU A 237 -9.31 11.53 -19.52
CA LEU A 237 -9.85 10.69 -18.46
C LEU A 237 -10.10 11.52 -17.19
N CYS A 238 -9.17 12.42 -16.85
CA CYS A 238 -9.33 13.28 -15.67
C CYS A 238 -10.50 14.25 -15.83
N GLU A 239 -10.68 14.86 -17.01
CA GLU A 239 -11.87 15.68 -17.32
C GLU A 239 -13.17 14.88 -17.20
N HIS A 240 -13.17 13.63 -17.69
CA HIS A 240 -14.33 12.74 -17.55
C HIS A 240 -14.65 12.44 -16.08
N ILE A 241 -13.66 12.07 -15.27
CA ILE A 241 -13.84 11.84 -13.82
C ILE A 241 -14.29 13.11 -13.12
N TRP A 242 -13.72 14.26 -13.47
CA TRP A 242 -14.10 15.55 -12.91
C TRP A 242 -15.59 15.87 -13.14
N ALA A 243 -16.09 15.56 -14.33
CA ALA A 243 -17.52 15.65 -14.65
C ALA A 243 -18.35 14.62 -13.87
N LEU A 244 -17.87 13.38 -13.68
CA LEU A 244 -18.55 12.37 -12.85
C LEU A 244 -18.70 12.81 -11.39
N LEU A 245 -17.72 13.56 -10.86
CA LEU A 245 -17.80 14.18 -9.52
C LEU A 245 -18.80 15.35 -9.45
N GLY A 246 -19.44 15.74 -10.56
CA GLY A 246 -20.40 16.83 -10.62
C GLY A 246 -19.77 18.22 -10.50
N LYS A 247 -18.47 18.37 -10.78
CA LYS A 247 -17.78 19.67 -10.71
C LYS A 247 -18.28 20.59 -11.84
N PRO A 248 -18.57 21.88 -11.57
CA PRO A 248 -19.27 22.76 -12.51
C PRO A 248 -18.38 23.32 -13.64
N HIS A 249 -17.06 23.21 -13.51
CA HIS A 249 -16.08 23.76 -14.45
C HIS A 249 -15.09 22.68 -14.87
N SER A 250 -14.55 22.84 -16.09
CA SER A 250 -13.48 21.98 -16.61
C SER A 250 -12.30 21.91 -15.64
N ILE A 251 -11.67 20.74 -15.55
CA ILE A 251 -10.47 20.50 -14.75
C ILE A 251 -9.31 21.41 -15.18
N MET A 252 -9.31 21.89 -16.43
CA MET A 252 -8.31 22.82 -16.95
C MET A 252 -8.29 24.17 -16.21
N LYS A 253 -9.35 24.48 -15.45
CA LYS A 253 -9.45 25.67 -14.59
C LYS A 253 -9.25 25.36 -13.11
N ALA A 254 -9.03 24.10 -12.75
CA ALA A 254 -8.82 23.71 -11.36
C ALA A 254 -7.44 24.15 -10.87
N SER A 255 -7.35 24.42 -9.57
CA SER A 255 -6.07 24.68 -8.90
C SER A 255 -5.40 23.38 -8.48
N TRP A 256 -4.08 23.43 -8.30
CA TRP A 256 -3.32 22.31 -7.72
C TRP A 256 -3.85 21.95 -6.32
N PRO A 257 -3.92 20.66 -5.94
CA PRO A 257 -4.42 20.25 -4.64
C PRO A 257 -3.52 20.78 -3.51
N VAL A 258 -4.15 21.33 -2.46
CA VAL A 258 -3.43 21.85 -1.29
C VAL A 258 -3.21 20.70 -0.30
N PRO A 259 -1.96 20.35 0.03
CA PRO A 259 -1.70 19.29 1.01
C PRO A 259 -2.06 19.77 2.43
N GLY A 260 -2.67 18.87 3.20
CA GLY A 260 -2.83 19.04 4.64
C GLY A 260 -1.55 18.70 5.43
N PRO A 261 -1.61 18.66 6.78
CA PRO A 261 -0.46 18.27 7.60
C PRO A 261 -0.07 16.81 7.34
N VAL A 262 1.23 16.53 7.44
CA VAL A 262 1.80 15.17 7.33
C VAL A 262 2.33 14.76 8.70
N ASP A 263 1.79 13.68 9.26
CA ASP A 263 2.29 13.10 10.50
C ASP A 263 3.29 11.97 10.19
N GLU A 264 4.59 12.32 10.23
CA GLU A 264 5.68 11.40 9.95
C GLU A 264 5.77 10.22 10.93
N VAL A 265 5.38 10.41 12.20
CA VAL A 265 5.38 9.31 13.20
C VAL A 265 4.30 8.30 12.83
N LEU A 266 3.15 8.80 12.42
CA LEU A 266 2.02 7.98 12.03
C LEU A 266 2.29 7.21 10.72
N LEU A 267 2.91 7.84 9.73
CA LEU A 267 3.37 7.16 8.51
C LEU A 267 4.35 6.02 8.82
N ARG A 268 5.33 6.27 9.69
CA ARG A 268 6.29 5.25 10.15
C ARG A 268 5.60 4.10 10.90
N SER A 269 4.63 4.40 11.74
CA SER A 269 3.87 3.38 12.46
C SER A 269 3.09 2.45 11.50
N SER A 270 2.53 3.00 10.41
CA SER A 270 1.88 2.20 9.37
C SER A 270 2.88 1.36 8.56
N GLN A 271 4.07 1.89 8.28
CA GLN A 271 5.16 1.13 7.64
C GLN A 271 5.61 -0.04 8.51
N TYR A 272 5.85 0.21 9.81
CA TYR A 272 6.13 -0.84 10.79
C TYR A 272 5.05 -1.92 10.78
N PHE A 273 3.78 -1.54 10.84
CA PHE A 273 2.68 -2.48 10.78
C PHE A 273 2.71 -3.35 9.51
N THR A 274 2.96 -2.73 8.36
CA THR A 274 3.04 -3.42 7.06
C THR A 274 4.22 -4.41 7.01
N GLU A 275 5.39 -4.00 7.53
CA GLU A 275 6.57 -4.85 7.66
C GLU A 275 6.28 -6.07 8.58
N VAL A 276 5.63 -5.85 9.72
CA VAL A 276 5.24 -6.91 10.67
C VAL A 276 4.21 -7.86 10.05
N ALA A 277 3.18 -7.34 9.39
CA ALA A 277 2.17 -8.17 8.73
C ALA A 277 2.80 -9.06 7.64
N HIS A 278 3.78 -8.54 6.89
CA HIS A 278 4.54 -9.31 5.92
C HIS A 278 5.38 -10.42 6.58
N ASP A 279 6.13 -10.09 7.64
CA ASP A 279 6.96 -11.06 8.38
C ASP A 279 6.11 -12.17 9.00
N LEU A 280 4.95 -11.85 9.60
CA LEU A 280 4.03 -12.84 10.15
C LEU A 280 3.53 -13.83 9.08
N ARG A 281 3.22 -13.36 7.86
CA ARG A 281 2.83 -14.23 6.74
C ARG A 281 3.97 -15.14 6.31
N LEU A 282 5.21 -14.64 6.27
CA LEU A 282 6.40 -15.44 5.97
C LEU A 282 6.67 -16.51 7.04
N ARG A 283 6.52 -16.15 8.32
CA ARG A 283 6.69 -17.08 9.44
C ARG A 283 5.58 -18.14 9.45
N LEU A 284 4.34 -17.77 9.17
CA LEU A 284 3.23 -18.73 9.02
C LEU A 284 3.49 -19.73 7.89
N ARG A 285 3.93 -19.25 6.72
CA ARG A 285 4.31 -20.11 5.59
C ARG A 285 5.45 -21.07 5.98
N SER A 286 6.43 -20.56 6.73
CA SER A 286 7.58 -21.35 7.19
C SER A 286 7.16 -22.40 8.23
N TYR A 287 6.23 -22.07 9.11
CA TYR A 287 5.63 -23.00 10.08
C TYR A 287 4.86 -24.13 9.38
N MET A 288 4.15 -23.82 8.29
CA MET A 288 3.39 -24.79 7.50
C MET A 288 4.26 -25.59 6.51
N ALA A 289 5.53 -25.24 6.33
CA ALA A 289 6.41 -25.94 5.40
C ALA A 289 6.80 -27.34 5.94
N PRO A 290 6.83 -28.39 5.11
CA PRO A 290 7.26 -29.71 5.54
C PRO A 290 8.72 -29.65 6.01
N GLY A 291 9.01 -30.27 7.16
CA GLY A 291 10.34 -30.21 7.78
C GLY A 291 11.43 -30.75 6.86
N LYS A 292 12.45 -29.92 6.57
CA LYS A 292 13.64 -30.33 5.79
C LYS A 292 14.55 -31.24 6.63
N GLY A 293 14.23 -32.54 6.70
CA GLY A 293 15.07 -33.54 7.36
C GLY A 293 14.87 -34.94 6.78
N LYS A 294 15.97 -35.64 6.48
CA LYS A 294 15.96 -37.05 6.07
C LYS A 294 15.60 -37.92 7.29
N LYS A 295 14.59 -38.78 7.10
CA LYS A 295 14.05 -39.86 7.96
C LYS A 295 12.83 -39.48 8.82
N SER A 296 11.83 -40.35 8.66
CA SER A 296 10.50 -40.49 9.27
C SER A 296 9.37 -39.60 8.71
N ASN A 297 8.22 -40.25 8.47
CA ASN A 297 6.92 -39.65 8.18
C ASN A 297 6.69 -38.43 9.08
N LYS A 298 6.88 -37.21 8.57
CA LYS A 298 6.39 -36.01 9.23
C LYS A 298 5.04 -35.69 8.62
N GLU A 299 3.99 -35.90 9.41
CA GLU A 299 2.66 -35.36 9.15
C GLU A 299 2.77 -33.88 8.77
N VAL A 300 1.95 -33.46 7.81
CA VAL A 300 1.84 -32.05 7.44
C VAL A 300 1.50 -31.26 8.71
N PRO A 301 2.28 -30.23 9.09
CA PRO A 301 1.98 -29.45 10.28
C PRO A 301 0.55 -28.91 10.21
N GLN A 302 -0.26 -29.19 11.23
CA GLN A 302 -1.63 -28.69 11.30
C GLN A 302 -1.60 -27.15 11.27
N LYS A 303 -2.53 -26.55 10.52
CA LYS A 303 -2.66 -25.09 10.43
C LYS A 303 -2.83 -24.53 11.86
N PRO A 304 -2.03 -23.54 12.28
CA PRO A 304 -2.14 -23.00 13.62
C PRO A 304 -3.46 -22.26 13.78
N SER A 305 -3.98 -22.31 15.01
CA SER A 305 -5.23 -21.64 15.38
C SER A 305 -4.99 -20.28 16.01
N HIS A 306 -3.91 -20.17 16.78
CA HIS A 306 -3.57 -19.02 17.61
C HIS A 306 -2.15 -18.57 17.33
N CYS A 307 -1.90 -17.28 17.50
CA CYS A 307 -0.57 -16.68 17.45
C CYS A 307 -0.39 -15.77 18.66
N THR A 308 0.74 -15.87 19.35
CA THR A 308 1.15 -14.89 20.36
C THR A 308 2.25 -14.01 19.77
N ILE A 309 2.03 -12.71 19.74
CA ILE A 309 3.01 -11.71 19.31
C ILE A 309 3.58 -11.03 20.56
N TYR A 310 4.89 -11.03 20.66
CA TYR A 310 5.67 -10.41 21.73
C TYR A 310 6.33 -9.14 21.23
N VAL A 311 6.12 -8.06 21.97
CA VAL A 311 6.68 -6.72 21.70
C VAL A 311 7.62 -6.35 22.84
N ALA A 312 8.86 -5.95 22.51
CA ALA A 312 9.81 -5.44 23.49
C ALA A 312 9.63 -3.93 23.64
N LYS A 313 9.49 -3.42 24.87
CA LYS A 313 9.48 -1.97 25.14
C LYS A 313 10.86 -1.35 24.95
N ASN A 314 11.87 -2.04 25.48
CA ASN A 314 13.26 -1.61 25.48
C ASN A 314 14.12 -2.66 24.78
N TYR A 315 15.23 -2.21 24.20
CA TYR A 315 16.26 -3.12 23.71
C TYR A 315 16.75 -4.07 24.83
N PRO A 316 17.01 -5.36 24.52
CA PRO A 316 17.70 -6.25 25.44
C PRO A 316 19.02 -5.64 25.94
N PRO A 317 19.48 -5.96 27.16
CA PRO A 317 20.61 -5.27 27.79
C PRO A 317 21.85 -5.14 26.90
N TRP A 318 22.23 -6.21 26.19
CA TRP A 318 23.39 -6.21 25.31
C TRP A 318 23.20 -5.33 24.06
N GLN A 319 21.97 -5.24 23.52
CA GLN A 319 21.64 -4.36 22.40
C GLN A 319 21.59 -2.91 22.86
N HIS A 320 21.02 -2.65 24.04
CA HIS A 320 20.96 -1.32 24.63
C HIS A 320 22.36 -0.74 24.86
N THR A 321 23.27 -1.51 25.47
CA THR A 321 24.68 -1.11 25.64
C THR A 321 25.32 -0.85 24.27
N THR A 322 25.13 -1.75 23.30
CA THR A 322 25.71 -1.60 21.96
C THR A 322 25.20 -0.31 21.28
N LEU A 323 23.89 -0.05 21.32
CA LEU A 323 23.27 1.12 20.70
C LEU A 323 23.69 2.42 21.42
N SER A 324 23.83 2.39 22.75
CA SER A 324 24.34 3.52 23.53
C SER A 324 25.76 3.89 23.15
N VAL A 325 26.63 2.90 22.93
CA VAL A 325 28.01 3.12 22.44
C VAL A 325 27.99 3.69 21.02
N LEU A 326 27.16 3.16 20.13
CA LEU A 326 27.02 3.70 18.77
C LEU A 326 26.51 5.14 18.78
N CYS A 327 25.52 5.46 19.61
CA CYS A 327 24.97 6.81 19.75
C CYS A 327 26.03 7.80 20.26
N LYS A 328 26.81 7.40 21.28
CA LYS A 328 27.94 8.19 21.79
C LYS A 328 28.97 8.49 20.70
N HIS A 329 29.33 7.49 19.90
CA HIS A 329 30.25 7.66 18.78
C HIS A 329 29.70 8.54 17.67
N TYR A 330 28.43 8.37 17.34
CA TYR A 330 27.76 9.17 16.31
C TYR A 330 27.72 10.66 16.69
N GLN A 331 27.42 10.96 17.96
CA GLN A 331 27.44 12.32 18.50
C GLN A 331 28.86 12.90 18.54
N ALA A 332 29.85 12.12 18.98
CA ALA A 332 31.24 12.56 19.04
C ALA A 332 31.88 12.75 17.66
N GLY A 333 31.46 11.96 16.67
CA GLY A 333 31.97 11.98 15.29
C GLY A 333 31.25 12.95 14.36
N GLY A 334 30.39 13.84 14.88
CA GLY A 334 29.67 14.80 14.04
C GLY A 334 28.71 14.18 13.03
N GLY A 335 28.10 13.03 13.37
CA GLY A 335 27.17 12.31 12.50
C GLY A 335 27.80 11.19 11.67
N GLN A 336 29.00 10.72 12.04
CA GLN A 336 29.66 9.56 11.43
C GLN A 336 30.07 8.53 12.48
N LEU A 337 29.83 7.26 12.17
CA LEU A 337 30.28 6.15 13.01
C LEU A 337 31.73 5.75 12.67
N PRO A 338 32.56 5.42 13.67
CA PRO A 338 33.91 4.91 13.46
C PRO A 338 33.96 3.61 12.64
N ASP A 339 35.18 3.22 12.28
CA ASP A 339 35.43 1.96 11.59
C ASP A 339 35.04 0.74 12.44
N ASN A 340 34.72 -0.38 11.79
CA ASN A 340 34.23 -1.57 12.48
C ASN A 340 35.26 -2.17 13.46
N LYS A 341 36.56 -1.97 13.25
CA LYS A 341 37.63 -2.44 14.14
C LYS A 341 37.62 -1.65 15.44
N MET A 342 37.47 -0.32 15.37
CA MET A 342 37.35 0.52 16.57
C MET A 342 36.10 0.15 17.38
N ILE A 343 34.95 0.03 16.71
CA ILE A 343 33.70 -0.36 17.36
C ILE A 343 33.82 -1.76 18.00
N ALA A 344 34.38 -2.73 17.27
CA ALA A 344 34.57 -4.09 17.80
C ALA A 344 35.53 -4.13 19.00
N SER A 345 36.57 -3.30 18.98
CA SER A 345 37.54 -3.20 20.08
C SER A 345 36.90 -2.65 21.36
N GLU A 346 36.09 -1.59 21.25
CA GLU A 346 35.42 -1.00 22.41
C GLU A 346 34.34 -1.94 22.96
N LEU A 347 33.45 -2.45 22.11
CA LEU A 347 32.41 -3.39 22.51
C LEU A 347 32.99 -4.69 23.09
N GLY A 348 34.14 -5.14 22.58
CA GLY A 348 34.86 -6.31 23.09
C GLY A 348 35.50 -6.11 24.47
N SER A 349 35.70 -4.86 24.89
CA SER A 349 36.22 -4.53 26.22
C SER A 349 35.14 -4.50 27.31
N LEU A 350 33.86 -4.47 26.93
CA LEU A 350 32.73 -4.43 27.85
C LEU A 350 32.37 -5.84 28.36
N PRO A 351 32.46 -6.11 29.68
CA PRO A 351 32.23 -7.45 30.25
C PRO A 351 30.83 -8.01 29.99
N GLU A 352 29.81 -7.15 30.01
CA GLU A 352 28.40 -7.47 29.76
C GLU A 352 28.11 -8.00 28.35
N LEU A 353 28.97 -7.70 27.37
CA LEU A 353 28.81 -8.15 25.99
C LEU A 353 29.54 -9.47 25.69
N LYS A 354 30.37 -9.97 26.62
CA LYS A 354 31.23 -11.16 26.41
C LYS A 354 30.45 -12.40 25.97
N LYS A 355 29.26 -12.65 26.55
CA LYS A 355 28.37 -13.76 26.17
C LYS A 355 27.76 -13.60 24.77
N TYR A 356 27.63 -12.35 24.29
CA TYR A 356 26.88 -11.99 23.08
C TYR A 356 27.78 -11.52 21.92
N MET A 357 29.11 -11.51 22.06
CA MET A 357 30.04 -10.96 21.05
C MET A 357 29.84 -11.50 19.62
N LYS A 358 29.39 -12.75 19.47
CA LYS A 358 29.04 -13.32 18.15
C LYS A 358 27.84 -12.63 17.46
N ARG A 359 26.94 -12.04 18.24
CA ARG A 359 25.71 -11.34 17.79
C ARG A 359 25.89 -9.82 17.71
N VAL A 360 26.83 -9.26 18.47
CA VAL A 360 27.08 -7.82 18.56
C VAL A 360 27.45 -7.21 17.21
N MET A 361 28.45 -7.74 16.50
CA MET A 361 28.87 -7.16 15.22
C MET A 361 27.85 -7.29 14.08
N PRO A 362 27.10 -8.42 13.95
CA PRO A 362 25.96 -8.48 13.05
C PRO A 362 24.89 -7.41 13.36
N PHE A 363 24.62 -7.14 14.65
CA PHE A 363 23.71 -6.08 15.05
C PHE A 363 24.24 -4.68 14.67
N VAL A 364 25.52 -4.39 14.91
CA VAL A 364 26.15 -3.13 14.49
C VAL A 364 26.05 -2.94 12.98
N ALA A 365 26.31 -3.98 12.18
CA ALA A 365 26.21 -3.92 10.73
C ALA A 365 24.78 -3.58 10.27
N MET A 366 23.78 -4.23 10.86
CA MET A 366 22.37 -3.94 10.61
C MET A 366 21.99 -2.50 10.98
N ILE A 367 22.47 -1.98 12.12
CA ILE A 367 22.23 -0.59 12.54
C ILE A 367 22.89 0.39 11.56
N LYS A 368 24.13 0.14 11.11
CA LYS A 368 24.79 0.97 10.10
C LYS A 368 24.02 0.99 8.77
N GLU A 369 23.55 -0.17 8.30
CA GLU A 369 22.74 -0.23 7.08
C GLU A 369 21.43 0.55 7.21
N ASN A 370 20.77 0.42 8.36
CA ASN A 370 19.53 1.13 8.61
C ASN A 370 19.75 2.64 8.84
N LEU A 371 20.89 3.05 9.41
CA LEU A 371 21.26 4.45 9.60
C LEU A 371 21.40 5.18 8.25
N GLU A 372 22.02 4.53 7.25
CA GLU A 372 22.12 5.06 5.88
C GLU A 372 20.76 5.17 5.19
N LYS A 373 19.87 4.17 5.40
CA LYS A 373 18.56 4.11 4.73
C LYS A 373 17.48 4.98 5.39
N LYS A 374 17.43 4.97 6.72
CA LYS A 374 16.33 5.53 7.52
C LYS A 374 16.78 6.75 8.34
N GLY A 375 18.07 7.09 8.39
CA GLY A 375 18.60 8.25 9.11
C GLY A 375 18.91 7.99 10.59
N PRO A 376 19.29 9.05 11.34
CA PRO A 376 19.85 8.95 12.71
C PRO A 376 18.91 8.36 13.76
N ARG A 377 17.59 8.43 13.54
CA ARG A 377 16.55 7.87 14.42
C ARG A 377 16.68 6.37 14.71
N VAL A 378 17.44 5.63 13.91
CA VAL A 378 17.74 4.21 14.17
C VAL A 378 18.58 4.02 15.44
N LEU A 379 19.24 5.09 15.91
CA LEU A 379 20.02 5.11 17.14
C LEU A 379 19.19 5.45 18.38
N ASP A 380 17.90 5.76 18.22
CA ASP A 380 17.01 6.04 19.34
C ASP A 380 16.79 4.77 20.17
N LEU A 381 16.83 4.92 21.49
CA LEU A 381 16.70 3.80 22.43
C LEU A 381 15.25 3.28 22.52
N GLU A 382 14.29 4.12 22.14
CA GLU A 382 12.86 3.86 22.13
C GLU A 382 12.28 4.32 20.79
N LEU A 383 11.21 3.66 20.33
CA LEU A 383 10.50 4.10 19.14
C LEU A 383 9.61 5.31 19.44
N GLU A 384 9.37 6.15 18.42
CA GLU A 384 8.53 7.34 18.53
C GLU A 384 7.02 7.03 18.65
N PHE A 385 6.63 5.76 18.54
CA PHE A 385 5.24 5.30 18.62
C PHE A 385 5.12 4.03 19.48
N ASP A 386 3.93 3.83 20.07
CA ASP A 386 3.61 2.63 20.84
C ASP A 386 3.31 1.46 19.89
N GLU A 387 4.27 0.54 19.75
CA GLU A 387 4.13 -0.67 18.93
C GLU A 387 2.91 -1.51 19.30
N LEU A 388 2.65 -1.69 20.60
CA LEU A 388 1.57 -2.54 21.06
C LEU A 388 0.21 -1.92 20.71
N ALA A 389 0.09 -0.59 20.85
CA ALA A 389 -1.10 0.14 20.42
C ALA A 389 -1.34 0.00 18.91
N VAL A 390 -0.30 0.20 18.08
CA VAL A 390 -0.40 0.07 16.61
C VAL A 390 -0.85 -1.33 16.18
N LEU A 391 -0.30 -2.38 16.80
CA LEU A 391 -0.71 -3.76 16.54
C LEU A 391 -2.14 -4.03 17.01
N ARG A 392 -2.54 -3.46 18.15
CA ARG A 392 -3.88 -3.64 18.73
C ARG A 392 -4.96 -3.01 17.85
N GLU A 393 -4.74 -1.80 17.33
CA GLU A 393 -5.66 -1.10 16.41
C GLU A 393 -5.96 -1.94 15.15
N ASN A 394 -5.03 -2.81 14.74
CA ASN A 394 -5.12 -3.57 13.49
C ASN A 394 -5.15 -5.10 13.69
N VAL A 395 -5.39 -5.57 14.92
CA VAL A 395 -5.35 -7.00 15.26
C VAL A 395 -6.43 -7.81 14.55
N VAL A 396 -7.59 -7.18 14.28
CA VAL A 396 -8.69 -7.79 13.54
C VAL A 396 -8.28 -8.09 12.10
N TYR A 397 -7.61 -7.12 11.43
CA TYR A 397 -7.06 -7.33 10.09
C TYR A 397 -6.03 -8.46 10.09
N LEU A 398 -5.08 -8.46 11.04
CA LEU A 398 -4.05 -9.50 11.12
C LEU A 398 -4.67 -10.90 11.30
N THR A 399 -5.67 -11.01 12.18
CA THR A 399 -6.36 -12.28 12.47
C THR A 399 -7.08 -12.79 11.23
N ASN A 400 -7.77 -11.91 10.50
CA ASN A 400 -8.47 -12.26 9.27
C ASN A 400 -7.50 -12.60 8.12
N SER A 401 -6.45 -11.80 7.93
CA SER A 401 -5.48 -11.97 6.84
C SER A 401 -4.61 -13.21 7.00
N LEU A 402 -4.27 -13.58 8.24
CA LEU A 402 -3.53 -14.81 8.54
C LEU A 402 -4.45 -16.03 8.67
N GLU A 403 -5.76 -15.83 8.56
CA GLU A 403 -6.80 -16.84 8.74
C GLU A 403 -6.64 -17.61 10.07
N LEU A 404 -6.28 -16.89 11.11
CA LEU A 404 -6.20 -17.38 12.49
C LEU A 404 -7.55 -17.18 13.18
N GLU A 405 -7.68 -17.74 14.37
CA GLU A 405 -8.85 -17.50 15.22
C GLU A 405 -8.61 -16.42 16.25
N HIS A 406 -7.40 -16.36 16.80
CA HIS A 406 -7.07 -15.34 17.78
C HIS A 406 -5.57 -15.00 17.73
N ILE A 407 -5.29 -13.71 17.89
CA ILE A 407 -3.93 -13.19 18.04
C ILE A 407 -3.85 -12.54 19.41
N GLU A 408 -2.92 -13.02 20.22
CA GLU A 408 -2.66 -12.52 21.55
C GLU A 408 -1.43 -11.60 21.52
N LEU A 409 -1.58 -10.38 22.03
CA LEU A 409 -0.49 -9.40 22.08
C LEU A 409 0.05 -9.32 23.51
N ARG A 410 1.33 -9.63 23.72
CA ARG A 410 2.00 -9.60 25.03
C ARG A 410 3.28 -8.77 24.97
N PHE A 411 3.73 -8.31 26.14
CA PHE A 411 5.07 -7.77 26.25
C PHE A 411 6.10 -8.90 26.29
N ALA A 412 7.26 -8.69 25.67
CA ALA A 412 8.34 -9.66 25.65
C ALA A 412 8.80 -10.09 27.06
N SER A 413 8.59 -9.25 28.08
CA SER A 413 8.83 -9.57 29.50
C SER A 413 8.06 -10.78 30.03
N GLU A 414 6.91 -11.10 29.43
CA GLU A 414 6.07 -12.25 29.78
C GLU A 414 6.43 -13.51 28.98
N GLY A 415 7.39 -13.40 28.04
CA GLY A 415 7.89 -14.51 27.25
C GLY A 415 8.93 -15.35 27.98
N ASP A 416 9.32 -16.46 27.35
CA ASP A 416 10.45 -17.27 27.81
C ASP A 416 11.79 -16.52 27.70
N GLU A 417 12.86 -17.10 28.27
CA GLU A 417 14.19 -16.47 28.28
C GLU A 417 14.68 -16.15 26.86
N LYS A 418 14.34 -17.00 25.89
CA LYS A 418 14.70 -16.81 24.48
C LYS A 418 13.99 -15.61 23.86
N ILE A 419 12.68 -15.48 24.05
CA ILE A 419 11.91 -14.33 23.57
C ILE A 419 12.43 -13.04 24.19
N ARG A 420 12.75 -13.05 25.49
CA ARG A 420 13.30 -11.88 26.20
C ARG A 420 14.70 -11.47 25.71
N GLU A 421 15.53 -12.42 25.31
CA GLU A 421 16.88 -12.12 24.79
C GLU A 421 16.89 -11.73 23.29
N ASP A 422 15.94 -12.25 22.50
CA ASP A 422 15.91 -12.11 21.03
C ASP A 422 14.97 -11.02 20.52
N CYS A 423 13.89 -10.72 21.23
CA CYS A 423 12.91 -9.71 20.82
C CYS A 423 13.47 -8.29 21.06
N CYS A 424 13.33 -7.41 20.06
CA CYS A 424 13.74 -6.02 20.18
C CYS A 424 12.71 -5.09 19.54
N PRO A 425 12.68 -3.80 19.96
CA PRO A 425 11.79 -2.81 19.36
C PRO A 425 11.93 -2.76 17.83
N GLY A 426 10.80 -2.63 17.15
CA GLY A 426 10.67 -2.60 15.70
C GLY A 426 10.67 -3.99 15.05
N LYS A 427 10.98 -5.06 15.81
CA LYS A 427 11.03 -6.44 15.32
C LYS A 427 10.35 -7.39 16.31
N PRO A 428 9.01 -7.41 16.35
CA PRO A 428 8.28 -8.29 17.25
C PRO A 428 8.59 -9.77 16.98
N PHE A 429 8.51 -10.56 18.03
CA PHE A 429 8.65 -12.02 17.95
C PHE A 429 7.26 -12.66 17.95
N CYS A 430 7.07 -13.79 17.27
CA CYS A 430 5.80 -14.50 17.30
C CYS A 430 5.97 -16.00 17.50
N THR A 431 5.00 -16.61 18.17
CA THR A 431 4.87 -18.05 18.32
C THR A 431 3.48 -18.50 17.87
N PHE A 432 3.44 -19.51 17.00
CA PHE A 432 2.20 -20.15 16.58
C PHE A 432 1.89 -21.33 17.48
N ARG A 433 0.60 -21.51 17.80
CA ARG A 433 0.11 -22.67 18.55
C ARG A 433 -1.17 -23.24 17.96
N VAL A 434 -1.29 -24.56 18.08
CA VAL A 434 -2.50 -25.30 17.77
C VAL A 434 -3.17 -25.57 19.11
N GLU A 435 -4.35 -25.00 19.32
CA GLU A 435 -5.16 -25.36 20.47
C GLU A 435 -5.75 -26.75 20.25
N PRO A 436 -5.84 -27.61 21.28
CA PRO A 436 -6.46 -28.92 21.18
C PRO A 436 -7.89 -28.80 20.62
N SER A 437 -8.22 -29.64 19.65
CA SER A 437 -9.54 -29.67 19.03
C SER A 437 -9.98 -31.07 18.66
N VAL A 438 -11.29 -31.25 18.54
CA VAL A 438 -11.92 -32.44 17.99
C VAL A 438 -12.72 -32.05 16.75
N SER A 439 -12.46 -32.75 15.64
CA SER A 439 -13.12 -32.51 14.37
C SER A 439 -14.54 -33.07 14.37
N VAL A 440 -15.52 -32.22 14.06
CA VAL A 440 -16.95 -32.57 13.98
C VAL A 440 -17.47 -32.20 12.59
N PHE A 441 -18.28 -33.07 12.00
CA PHE A 441 -18.96 -32.79 10.74
C PHE A 441 -20.17 -31.90 10.97
N LEU A 442 -20.27 -30.79 10.25
CA LEU A 442 -21.47 -29.98 10.17
C LEU A 442 -22.16 -30.24 8.84
N VAL A 443 -23.41 -30.68 8.89
CA VAL A 443 -24.22 -31.04 7.71
C VAL A 443 -25.36 -30.04 7.54
N ASN A 444 -25.60 -29.59 6.31
CA ASN A 444 -26.81 -28.85 5.96
C ASN A 444 -27.76 -29.76 5.17
N PRO A 445 -28.92 -30.14 5.74
CA PRO A 445 -29.89 -31.01 5.08
C PRO A 445 -30.94 -30.26 4.23
N GLN A 446 -30.93 -28.92 4.20
CA GLN A 446 -31.98 -28.17 3.51
C GLN A 446 -31.84 -28.35 1.99
N PRO A 447 -32.94 -28.68 1.29
CA PRO A 447 -32.90 -28.88 -0.15
C PRO A 447 -32.67 -27.55 -0.89
N ALA A 448 -31.98 -27.62 -2.02
CA ALA A 448 -31.80 -26.51 -2.95
C ALA A 448 -31.14 -25.24 -2.37
N ASN A 449 -30.32 -25.38 -1.32
CA ASN A 449 -29.38 -24.33 -0.90
C ASN A 449 -27.94 -24.65 -1.39
N GLY A 450 -27.08 -23.63 -1.43
CA GLY A 450 -25.68 -23.79 -1.85
C GLY A 450 -24.74 -24.22 -0.72
N HIS A 451 -25.27 -24.69 0.42
CA HIS A 451 -24.53 -24.96 1.64
C HIS A 451 -24.20 -26.44 1.75
N PHE A 452 -22.92 -26.76 1.99
CA PHE A 452 -22.42 -28.14 1.96
C PHE A 452 -21.97 -28.64 3.32
N SER A 453 -21.86 -29.96 3.46
CA SER A 453 -21.25 -30.56 4.65
C SER A 453 -19.77 -30.20 4.74
N THR A 454 -19.34 -29.75 5.92
CA THR A 454 -17.93 -29.38 6.18
C THR A 454 -17.46 -29.94 7.52
N LYS A 455 -16.15 -30.02 7.73
CA LYS A 455 -15.56 -30.37 9.02
C LYS A 455 -15.16 -29.11 9.76
N ILE A 456 -15.53 -29.01 11.03
CA ILE A 456 -15.12 -27.92 11.92
C ILE A 456 -14.44 -28.50 13.14
N GLU A 457 -13.36 -27.83 13.55
CA GLU A 457 -12.67 -28.12 14.78
C GLU A 457 -13.40 -27.46 15.95
N ILE A 458 -13.90 -28.28 16.89
CA ILE A 458 -14.48 -27.83 18.16
C ILE A 458 -13.39 -27.86 19.23
N ARG A 459 -13.38 -26.86 20.09
CA ARG A 459 -12.42 -26.67 21.18
C ARG A 459 -13.11 -26.62 22.53
N GLU A 460 -12.31 -26.79 23.57
CA GLU A 460 -12.76 -26.66 24.95
C GLU A 460 -13.28 -25.24 25.22
N GLY A 461 -14.50 -25.14 25.74
CA GLY A 461 -15.11 -23.86 26.12
C GLY A 461 -15.74 -23.09 24.95
N ASP A 462 -15.82 -23.67 23.75
CA ASP A 462 -16.52 -23.03 22.65
C ASP A 462 -17.99 -22.79 22.98
N GLY A 463 -18.53 -21.65 22.55
CA GLY A 463 -19.96 -21.40 22.49
C GLY A 463 -20.52 -21.57 21.09
N ARG A 464 -21.85 -21.54 20.96
CA ARG A 464 -22.58 -21.61 19.68
C ARG A 464 -21.98 -20.68 18.61
N ASP A 465 -21.76 -19.42 18.97
CA ASP A 465 -21.28 -18.39 18.04
C ASP A 465 -19.83 -18.61 17.59
N ALA A 466 -19.00 -19.26 18.41
CA ALA A 466 -17.64 -19.60 18.02
C ALA A 466 -17.65 -20.63 16.89
N VAL A 467 -18.49 -21.67 17.02
CA VAL A 467 -18.66 -22.72 16.00
C VAL A 467 -19.26 -22.13 14.72
N ILE A 468 -20.28 -21.29 14.81
CA ILE A 468 -20.88 -20.64 13.64
C ILE A 468 -19.88 -19.71 12.95
N ARG A 469 -19.09 -18.93 13.69
CA ARG A 469 -18.04 -18.09 13.08
C ARG A 469 -17.00 -18.92 12.31
N ARG A 470 -16.63 -20.11 12.80
CA ARG A 470 -15.76 -21.02 12.04
C ARG A 470 -16.45 -21.56 10.79
N LEU A 471 -17.74 -21.86 10.88
CA LEU A 471 -18.54 -22.28 9.72
C LEU A 471 -18.57 -21.19 8.66
N MET A 472 -18.84 -19.93 9.03
CA MET A 472 -18.86 -18.78 8.11
C MET A 472 -17.52 -18.54 7.42
N LYS A 473 -16.39 -18.86 8.07
CA LYS A 473 -15.06 -18.78 7.45
C LYS A 473 -14.88 -19.83 6.34
N MET A 474 -15.51 -21.00 6.47
CA MET A 474 -15.45 -22.06 5.46
C MET A 474 -16.52 -21.91 4.38
N ASP A 475 -17.72 -21.47 4.75
CA ASP A 475 -18.84 -21.19 3.86
C ASP A 475 -19.11 -19.69 3.79
N ARG A 476 -18.50 -19.04 2.79
CA ARG A 476 -18.64 -17.60 2.54
C ARG A 476 -20.05 -17.18 2.09
N GLY A 477 -20.95 -18.13 1.82
CA GLY A 477 -22.36 -17.85 1.53
C GLY A 477 -23.12 -17.36 2.77
N ILE A 478 -22.64 -17.69 3.97
CA ILE A 478 -23.26 -17.31 5.23
C ILE A 478 -22.70 -15.95 5.67
N LYS A 479 -23.52 -14.90 5.54
CA LYS A 479 -23.14 -13.51 5.85
C LYS A 479 -23.54 -13.04 7.24
N ASP A 480 -24.52 -13.68 7.85
CA ASP A 480 -25.12 -13.27 9.12
C ASP A 480 -25.19 -14.47 10.06
N LEU A 481 -24.56 -14.32 11.23
CA LEU A 481 -24.51 -15.35 12.25
C LEU A 481 -25.89 -15.66 12.82
N SER A 482 -26.78 -14.65 12.90
CA SER A 482 -28.12 -14.80 13.49
C SER A 482 -29.05 -15.67 12.65
N LYS A 483 -28.73 -15.83 11.35
CA LYS A 483 -29.49 -16.66 10.40
C LYS A 483 -29.14 -18.14 10.48
N VAL A 484 -28.09 -18.49 11.22
CA VAL A 484 -27.64 -19.88 11.36
C VAL A 484 -28.23 -20.48 12.63
N ARG A 485 -28.99 -21.56 12.48
CA ARG A 485 -29.43 -22.39 13.60
C ARG A 485 -28.55 -23.64 13.67
N LEU A 486 -27.78 -23.75 14.76
CA LEU A 486 -26.98 -24.94 15.05
C LEU A 486 -27.81 -25.94 15.85
N MET A 487 -27.81 -27.20 15.41
CA MET A 487 -28.66 -28.27 15.92
C MET A 487 -27.81 -29.51 16.19
N ARG A 488 -28.19 -30.30 17.20
CA ARG A 488 -27.63 -31.64 17.47
C ARG A 488 -28.69 -32.71 17.23
N PHE A 489 -28.27 -33.93 16.90
CA PHE A 489 -29.19 -35.06 16.88
C PHE A 489 -29.61 -35.44 18.32
N ASP A 490 -30.85 -35.87 18.49
CA ASP A 490 -31.33 -36.39 19.78
C ASP A 490 -30.64 -37.72 20.13
N ASP A 491 -30.35 -38.54 19.11
CA ASP A 491 -29.48 -39.72 19.16
C ASP A 491 -28.19 -39.47 18.35
N PRO A 492 -27.04 -39.26 19.02
CA PRO A 492 -25.77 -38.95 18.35
C PRO A 492 -25.20 -40.07 17.45
N LEU A 493 -25.60 -41.33 17.64
CA LEU A 493 -25.04 -42.48 16.93
C LEU A 493 -25.93 -42.91 15.76
N LEU A 494 -27.23 -43.05 16.00
CA LEU A 494 -28.18 -43.50 14.99
C LEU A 494 -28.77 -42.33 14.18
N GLY A 495 -28.88 -41.14 14.76
CA GLY A 495 -29.43 -39.95 14.11
C GLY A 495 -28.76 -39.63 12.77
N PRO A 496 -27.42 -39.47 12.71
CA PRO A 496 -26.69 -39.20 11.47
C PRO A 496 -26.83 -40.31 10.40
N ARG A 497 -27.21 -41.53 10.80
CA ARG A 497 -27.34 -42.70 9.92
C ARG A 497 -28.76 -42.89 9.37
N ARG A 498 -29.72 -42.10 9.84
CA ARG A 498 -31.11 -42.14 9.35
C ARG A 498 -31.25 -41.33 8.06
N VAL A 499 -32.09 -41.81 7.16
CA VAL A 499 -32.40 -41.11 5.91
C VAL A 499 -33.14 -39.81 6.22
N PRO A 500 -32.66 -38.64 5.76
CA PRO A 500 -33.36 -37.37 5.97
C PRO A 500 -34.74 -37.36 5.33
N VAL A 501 -35.73 -36.80 6.03
CA VAL A 501 -37.08 -36.60 5.50
C VAL A 501 -37.21 -35.16 4.99
N LEU A 502 -37.46 -35.01 3.69
CA LEU A 502 -37.60 -33.73 3.01
C LEU A 502 -38.73 -32.88 3.64
N GLY A 503 -38.45 -31.61 3.97
CA GLY A 503 -39.39 -30.70 4.62
C GLY A 503 -39.57 -30.91 6.13
N LYS A 504 -38.78 -31.80 6.75
CA LYS A 504 -38.70 -32.02 8.20
C LYS A 504 -37.26 -32.00 8.68
N GLU A 505 -36.53 -30.95 8.30
CA GLU A 505 -35.12 -30.77 8.59
C GLU A 505 -34.85 -30.73 10.11
N ASP A 506 -35.82 -30.28 10.91
CA ASP A 506 -35.74 -30.18 12.38
C ASP A 506 -36.10 -31.48 13.13
N ALA A 507 -36.65 -32.50 12.45
CA ALA A 507 -37.14 -33.71 13.14
C ALA A 507 -35.98 -34.50 13.78
N GLU A 508 -36.20 -34.96 15.02
CA GLU A 508 -35.24 -35.73 15.86
C GLU A 508 -33.92 -34.98 16.12
N LYS A 509 -34.00 -33.65 16.15
CA LYS A 509 -32.88 -32.76 16.41
C LYS A 509 -33.28 -31.69 17.42
N SER A 510 -32.36 -31.38 18.32
CA SER A 510 -32.50 -30.33 19.31
C SER A 510 -31.62 -29.12 18.95
N PRO A 511 -32.12 -27.88 19.03
CA PRO A 511 -31.31 -26.68 18.83
C PRO A 511 -30.26 -26.52 19.95
N ILE A 512 -29.11 -25.94 19.59
CA ILE A 512 -28.07 -25.54 20.53
C ILE A 512 -28.25 -24.05 20.84
N PHE A 513 -28.50 -23.71 22.10
CA PHE A 513 -28.76 -22.34 22.55
C PHE A 513 -27.47 -21.60 22.93
N ASP A 514 -27.58 -20.29 23.15
CA ASP A 514 -26.44 -19.38 23.30
C ASP A 514 -25.64 -19.63 24.58
N GLN A 515 -26.29 -20.13 25.64
CA GLN A 515 -25.63 -20.51 26.89
C GLN A 515 -24.90 -21.86 26.82
N ALA A 516 -24.95 -22.57 25.69
CA ALA A 516 -24.34 -23.89 25.58
C ALA A 516 -22.81 -23.79 25.43
N VAL A 517 -22.10 -24.66 26.16
CA VAL A 517 -20.64 -24.73 26.14
C VAL A 517 -20.21 -26.12 25.67
N PHE A 518 -19.32 -26.16 24.67
CA PHE A 518 -18.73 -27.40 24.18
C PHE A 518 -17.50 -27.78 25.02
N HIS A 519 -17.41 -29.06 25.36
CA HIS A 519 -16.29 -29.68 26.03
C HIS A 519 -15.75 -30.80 25.17
N ILE A 520 -14.43 -30.92 25.06
CA ILE A 520 -13.77 -31.89 24.19
C ILE A 520 -12.99 -32.93 25.00
N ASP A 521 -13.04 -34.16 24.53
CA ASP A 521 -12.14 -35.22 24.96
C ASP A 521 -11.27 -35.60 23.76
N VAL A 522 -10.03 -35.12 23.75
CA VAL A 522 -9.09 -35.32 22.66
C VAL A 522 -8.64 -36.79 22.56
N ALA A 523 -8.60 -37.52 23.69
CA ALA A 523 -8.19 -38.91 23.72
C ALA A 523 -9.28 -39.81 23.12
N GLU A 524 -10.54 -39.57 23.47
CA GLU A 524 -11.69 -40.33 22.93
C GLU A 524 -12.23 -39.76 21.61
N LYS A 525 -11.74 -38.60 21.16
CA LYS A 525 -12.27 -37.83 20.01
C LYS A 525 -13.78 -37.57 20.15
N ARG A 526 -14.21 -37.21 21.36
CA ARG A 526 -15.62 -36.94 21.67
C ARG A 526 -15.84 -35.47 21.98
N VAL A 527 -17.04 -35.01 21.68
CA VAL A 527 -17.50 -33.68 22.07
C VAL A 527 -18.76 -33.83 22.91
N ARG A 528 -18.79 -33.13 24.05
CA ARG A 528 -19.94 -33.04 24.93
C ARG A 528 -20.41 -31.60 24.97
N LEU A 529 -21.72 -31.40 25.07
CA LEU A 529 -22.34 -30.10 25.19
C LEU A 529 -22.94 -29.97 26.59
N THR A 530 -22.59 -28.92 27.31
CA THR A 530 -23.21 -28.57 28.58
C THR A 530 -24.21 -27.44 28.34
N GLU A 531 -25.48 -27.69 28.66
CA GLU A 531 -26.56 -26.72 28.52
C GLU A 531 -27.53 -26.86 29.70
N ASN A 532 -27.87 -25.74 30.35
CA ASN A 532 -28.73 -25.72 31.54
C ASN A 532 -28.30 -26.70 32.66
N GLY A 533 -26.98 -26.90 32.81
CA GLY A 533 -26.41 -27.81 33.82
C GLY A 533 -26.46 -29.31 33.48
N ARG A 534 -26.94 -29.68 32.28
CA ARG A 534 -26.89 -31.07 31.77
C ARG A 534 -25.82 -31.18 30.71
N THR A 535 -24.97 -32.20 30.82
CA THR A 535 -23.93 -32.52 29.83
C THR A 535 -24.39 -33.70 28.97
N THR A 536 -24.45 -33.51 27.66
CA THR A 536 -24.85 -34.54 26.68
C THR A 536 -23.76 -34.76 25.64
N ASP A 537 -23.52 -36.00 25.25
CA ASP A 537 -22.66 -36.33 24.11
C ASP A 537 -23.36 -35.91 22.81
N ILE A 538 -22.65 -35.23 21.91
CA ILE A 538 -23.20 -34.79 20.62
C ILE A 538 -22.74 -35.66 19.44
N GLY A 539 -21.84 -36.62 19.67
CA GLY A 539 -21.27 -37.46 18.64
C GLY A 539 -20.26 -36.73 17.75
N ASP A 540 -20.16 -37.15 16.49
CA ASP A 540 -19.22 -36.61 15.50
C ASP A 540 -19.89 -35.72 14.45
N THR A 541 -21.21 -35.53 14.53
CA THR A 541 -22.00 -34.84 13.52
C THR A 541 -23.01 -33.87 14.13
N LEU A 542 -22.94 -32.61 13.72
CA LEU A 542 -23.90 -31.55 13.99
C LEU A 542 -24.63 -31.15 12.70
N VAL A 543 -25.78 -30.48 12.88
CA VAL A 543 -26.58 -29.96 11.78
C VAL A 543 -26.60 -28.44 11.86
N TYR A 544 -26.51 -27.77 10.72
CA TYR A 544 -26.73 -26.33 10.65
C TYR A 544 -27.76 -26.02 9.57
N LEU A 545 -28.64 -25.06 9.87
CA LEU A 545 -29.67 -24.56 8.98
C LEU A 545 -29.45 -23.07 8.78
N VAL A 546 -29.63 -22.58 7.56
CA VAL A 546 -29.47 -21.17 7.19
C VAL A 546 -30.82 -20.66 6.70
N ASN A 547 -31.34 -19.61 7.34
CA ASN A 547 -32.64 -18.99 7.05
C ASN A 547 -32.56 -17.69 6.24
#